data_AF-A0A926HZQ6-F1
#
_entry.id   AF-A0A926HZQ6-F1
#
_cell.length_a   1.000
_cell.length_b   1.000
_cell.length_c   1.000
_cell.angle_alpha   90.00
_cell.angle_beta   90.00
_cell.angle_gamma   90.00
#
_symmetry.space_group_name_H-M   'P 1'
#
loop_
_entity.id
_entity.type
_entity.pdbx_description
1 polymer ?
#
loop_
_entity_poly.entity_id
_entity_poly.type
_entity_poly.pdbx_seq_one_letter_code
_entity_poly.pdbx_strand_id
1 'polypeptide(L)' 'MDEKRFERIYKQSTNFGGEVQILVDRETGVQYLFRVDGYGGGMTVLVGPDGNPLLYRGGL' A
#
# COMPACT_ATOMS: atom_id res chain seq x y z
N MET A 1 -13.14 17.32 -8.35
CA MET A 1 -12.34 16.09 -8.48
C MET A 1 -12.16 15.61 -7.07
N ASP A 2 -12.82 14.53 -6.68
CA ASP A 2 -12.70 14.01 -5.31
C ASP A 2 -11.24 13.63 -5.05
N GLU A 3 -10.74 13.98 -3.87
CA GLU A 3 -9.39 13.64 -3.47
C GLU A 3 -9.26 12.13 -3.30
N LYS A 4 -8.18 11.54 -3.81
CA LYS A 4 -8.01 10.08 -3.75
C LYS A 4 -7.74 9.66 -2.31
N ARG A 5 -8.62 8.84 -1.73
CA ARG A 5 -8.42 8.28 -0.37
C ARG A 5 -7.11 7.51 -0.24
N PHE A 6 -6.71 6.73 -1.24
CA PHE A 6 -5.47 5.95 -1.20
C PHE A 6 -4.38 6.60 -2.05
N GLU A 7 -3.21 6.77 -1.44
CA GLU A 7 -2.01 7.26 -2.11
C GLU A 7 -0.95 6.17 -2.22
N ARG A 8 -0.37 6.03 -3.40
CA ARG A 8 0.74 5.09 -3.62
C ARG A 8 2.08 5.77 -3.32
N ILE A 9 2.68 5.42 -2.19
CA ILE A 9 3.98 5.93 -1.75
C ILE A 9 5.17 5.09 -2.22
N TYR A 10 4.92 3.86 -2.67
CA TYR A 10 5.92 2.97 -3.22
C TYR A 10 5.36 2.13 -4.36
N LYS A 11 6.19 1.89 -5.38
CA LYS A 11 5.90 0.96 -6.48
C LYS A 11 7.17 0.27 -6.92
N GLN A 12 7.10 -1.05 -7.05
CA GLN A 12 8.10 -1.87 -7.70
C GLN A 12 7.41 -2.79 -8.70
N SER A 13 7.74 -2.61 -9.97
CA SER A 13 7.34 -3.53 -11.02
C SER A 13 8.32 -4.69 -11.11
N THR A 14 7.79 -5.88 -11.42
CA THR A 14 8.54 -7.10 -11.70
C THR A 14 8.20 -7.58 -13.11
N ASN A 15 8.97 -8.54 -13.62
CA ASN A 15 8.72 -9.10 -14.94
C ASN A 15 7.33 -9.79 -14.99
N PHE A 16 6.82 -10.02 -16.21
CA PHE A 16 5.58 -10.77 -16.45
C PHE A 16 4.32 -10.19 -15.77
N GLY A 17 4.29 -8.86 -15.58
CA GLY A 17 3.09 -8.16 -15.09
C GLY A 17 2.91 -8.17 -13.57
N GLY A 18 3.89 -8.67 -12.80
CA GLY A 18 3.85 -8.58 -11.35
C GLY A 18 4.20 -7.18 -10.85
N GLU A 19 3.55 -6.74 -9.77
CA GLU A 19 3.80 -5.45 -9.14
C GLU A 19 3.60 -5.51 -7.62
N VAL A 20 4.46 -4.82 -6.89
CA VAL A 20 4.36 -4.57 -5.45
C VAL A 20 4.16 -3.07 -5.23
N GLN A 21 3.18 -2.69 -4.42
CA GLN A 21 2.91 -1.30 -4.03
C GLN A 21 2.78 -1.18 -2.51
N ILE A 22 3.13 0.01 -2.00
CA ILE A 22 2.66 0.45 -0.67
C ILE A 22 1.65 1.57 -0.88
N LEU A 23 0.47 1.39 -0.32
CA LEU A 23 -0.62 2.37 -0.34
C LEU A 23 -0.82 2.93 1.07
N VAL A 24 -1.07 4.24 1.18
CA VAL A 24 -1.47 4.93 2.41
C VAL A 24 -2.94 5.33 2.28
N ASP A 25 -3.75 4.96 3.27
CA ASP A 25 -5.08 5.55 3.45
C ASP A 25 -4.94 6.95 4.05
N ARG A 26 -5.26 8.00 3.29
CA ARG A 26 -5.15 9.40 3.70
C ARG A 26 -6.07 9.76 4.88
N GLU A 27 -7.13 8.99 5.11
CA GLU A 27 -8.05 9.24 6.24
C GLU A 27 -7.51 8.68 7.57
N THR A 28 -6.81 7.55 7.53
CA THR A 28 -6.39 6.82 8.74
C THR A 28 -4.87 6.80 8.94
N GLY A 29 -4.09 7.11 7.91
CA GLY A 29 -2.64 6.97 7.86
C GLY A 29 -2.15 5.52 7.77
N VAL A 30 -3.04 4.52 7.73
CA VAL A 30 -2.66 3.09 7.68
C VAL A 30 -2.03 2.74 6.34
N GLN A 31 -0.97 1.93 6.40
CA GLN A 31 -0.27 1.43 5.21
C GLN A 31 -0.70 0.02 4.83
N TYR A 32 -0.78 -0.22 3.52
CA TYR A 32 -1.15 -1.49 2.92
C TYR A 32 -0.07 -1.95 1.92
N LEU A 33 0.28 -3.24 1.96
CA LEU A 33 1.01 -3.90 0.89
C LEU A 33 0.01 -4.45 -0.11
N PHE A 34 0.15 -4.04 -1.37
CA PHE A 34 -0.58 -4.64 -2.48
C PHE A 34 0.41 -5.39 -3.38
N ARG A 35 0.10 -6.66 -3.69
CA ARG A 35 0.86 -7.48 -4.65
C ARG A 35 -0.09 -7.99 -5.72
N VAL A 36 0.32 -7.87 -6.97
CA VAL A 36 -0.31 -8.53 -8.12
C VAL A 36 0.75 -9.33 -8.86
N ASP A 37 0.33 -10.44 -9.47
CA ASP A 37 1.14 -11.28 -10.35
C ASP A 37 0.24 -11.96 -11.39
N GLY A 38 0.46 -11.66 -12.67
CA GLY A 38 -0.43 -12.06 -13.75
C GLY A 38 -1.88 -11.60 -13.51
N TYR A 39 -2.80 -12.55 -13.34
CA TYR A 39 -4.24 -12.30 -13.15
C TYR A 39 -4.69 -12.36 -11.68
N GLY A 40 -3.76 -12.58 -10.74
CA GLY A 40 -4.05 -12.71 -9.32
C GLY A 40 -3.41 -11.59 -8.50
N GLY A 41 -4.01 -11.25 -7.36
CA GLY A 41 -3.44 -10.27 -6.46
C GLY A 41 -4.09 -10.30 -5.08
N GLY A 42 -3.46 -9.58 -4.15
CA GLY A 42 -3.91 -9.49 -2.77
C GLY A 42 -3.42 -8.22 -2.10
N MET A 43 -4.11 -7.85 -1.02
CA MET A 43 -3.78 -6.69 -0.19
C MET A 43 -3.75 -7.12 1.27
N THR A 44 -2.78 -6.61 2.02
CA THR A 44 -2.70 -6.81 3.48
C THR A 44 -2.26 -5.52 4.17
N VAL A 45 -2.68 -5.34 5.43
CA VAL A 45 -2.22 -4.25 6.28
C VAL A 45 -0.75 -4.48 6.64
N LEU A 46 0.08 -3.45 6.54
CA LEU A 46 1.44 -3.49 7.12
C LEU A 46 1.33 -3.35 8.63
N VAL A 47 2.02 -4.21 9.37
CA VAL A 47 1.95 -4.27 10.83
C VAL A 47 3.28 -3.82 11.43
N GLY A 48 3.21 -2.97 12.44
CA GLY A 48 4.37 -2.49 13.18
C GLY A 48 4.91 -3.53 14.17
N PRO A 49 6.06 -3.26 14.79
CA PRO A 49 6.68 -4.17 15.77
C PRO A 49 5.82 -4.39 17.04
N ASP A 50 4.84 -3.53 17.28
CA ASP A 50 3.88 -3.61 18.39
C ASP A 50 2.60 -4.40 18.05
N GLY A 51 2.50 -4.94 16.82
CA GLY A 51 1.33 -5.67 16.36
C GLY A 51 0.17 -4.78 15.88
N ASN A 52 0.32 -3.46 15.91
CA ASN A 52 -0.68 -2.52 15.42
C ASN A 52 -0.48 -2.21 13.92
N PRO A 53 -1.52 -1.70 13.23
CA PRO A 53 -1.36 -1.17 11.87
C PRO A 53 -0.24 -0.13 11.80
N LEU A 54 0.64 -0.27 10.81
CA LEU A 54 1.76 0.63 10.59
C LEU A 54 1.24 1.95 10.02
N LEU A 55 1.38 3.02 10.82
CA LEU A 55 1.02 4.37 10.41
C LEU A 55 2.12 5.02 9.59
N TYR A 56 1.74 5.69 8.51
CA TYR A 56 2.63 6.49 7.69
C TYR A 56 3.06 7.77 8.44
N ARG A 57 4.37 8.06 8.42
CA ARG A 57 4.98 9.21 9.13
C ARG A 57 5.61 10.24 8.19
N GLY A 58 5.57 10.00 6.87
CA GLY A 58 5.92 11.03 5.89
C GLY A 58 4.75 11.99 5.72
N GLY A 59 5.02 13.25 5.37
CA GLY A 59 3.95 14.13 4.90
C GLY A 59 3.26 13.52 3.67
N LEU A 60 1.94 13.64 3.62
CA LEU A 60 1.11 13.34 2.45
C LEU A 60 0.89 14.60 1.61
#